data_AF-H3KHS5-F1
#
_entry.id   AF-H3KHS5-F1
#
_cell.length_a   1.000
_cell.length_b   1.000
_cell.length_c   1.000
_cell.angle_alpha   90.00
_cell.angle_beta   90.00
_cell.angle_gamma   90.00
#
_symmetry.space_group_name_H-M   'P 1'
#
loop_
_entity.id
_entity.type
_entity.pdbx_description
1 polymer ?
#
loop_
_entity_poly.entity_id
_entity_poly.type
_entity_poly.pdbx_seq_one_letter_code
_entity_poly.pdbx_strand_id
1 'polypeptide(L)'
;MTTPISPELIEAMRLLGLRPEDAHQLSPYEINRLREVREEPRHDFDIVPGATLDDFEPTALKRLLGAVRDRLTRPFVFLSRHELLEGIGAIRPDGAVRRPTLAGLLAAGRKPQRFFPSLQIVFTRWAGTPGDAERLRTKELTGSIPDILLDALDQMRLNMREPAIITGALRRNYPDYSTKAVLEALTNALQHRDYSAESRGMPVRIDMYDDRLEISSPGGPLRGGGLGMVDGIRPIRNQYLTRLLASTPLMGGFAVEDRGWGFAAIREALEKDGLPEVRIRHSLANFVVTFPKRPWPIA
;
A
#
# COMPACT_ATOMS: atom_id res chain seq x y z
N MET A 1 31.54 -13.19 22.82
CA MET A 1 30.43 -13.93 23.48
C MET A 1 29.14 -13.35 22.94
N THR A 2 28.40 -14.12 22.13
CA THR A 2 27.11 -13.70 21.60
C THR A 2 26.09 -13.69 22.74
N THR A 3 25.42 -12.56 22.95
CA THR A 3 24.33 -12.45 23.94
C THR A 3 23.27 -13.50 23.60
N PRO A 4 22.79 -14.30 24.58
CA PRO A 4 21.75 -15.29 24.30
C PRO A 4 20.50 -14.61 23.75
N ILE A 5 20.00 -15.13 22.63
CA ILE A 5 18.77 -14.67 21.96
C ILE A 5 17.61 -14.94 22.91
N SER A 6 16.76 -13.94 23.17
CA SER A 6 15.67 -14.10 24.12
C SER A 6 14.62 -15.11 23.60
N PRO A 7 13.97 -15.90 24.47
CA PRO A 7 12.94 -16.86 24.06
C PRO A 7 11.80 -16.21 23.24
N GLU A 8 11.48 -14.95 23.53
CA GLU A 8 10.46 -14.19 22.80
C GLU A 8 10.87 -13.90 21.35
N LEU A 9 12.15 -13.60 21.11
CA LEU A 9 12.67 -13.35 19.77
C LEU A 9 12.69 -14.63 18.93
N ILE A 10 13.04 -15.76 19.55
CA ILE A 10 13.00 -17.08 18.91
C ILE A 10 11.59 -17.43 18.44
N GLU A 11 10.58 -17.19 19.27
CA GLU A 11 9.19 -17.50 18.94
C GLU A 11 8.64 -16.59 17.83
N ALA A 12 8.95 -15.29 17.88
CA ALA A 12 8.57 -14.36 16.82
C ALA A 12 9.18 -14.74 15.46
N MET A 13 10.44 -15.19 15.45
CA MET A 13 11.10 -15.67 14.23
C MET A 13 10.38 -16.89 13.66
N ARG A 14 10.01 -17.86 14.50
CA ARG A 14 9.25 -19.04 14.07
C ARG A 14 7.89 -18.68 13.46
N LEU A 15 7.15 -17.74 14.05
CA LEU A 15 5.87 -17.24 13.51
C LEU A 15 5.99 -16.63 12.10
N LEU A 16 7.18 -16.13 11.75
CA LEU A 16 7.50 -15.58 10.43
C LEU A 16 8.18 -16.59 9.50
N GLY A 17 8.37 -17.84 9.94
CA GLY A 17 9.08 -18.87 9.17
C GLY A 17 10.60 -18.66 9.10
N LEU A 18 11.14 -17.82 10.00
CA LEU A 18 12.58 -17.56 10.10
C LEU A 18 13.26 -18.54 11.05
N ARG A 19 14.52 -18.86 10.77
CA ARG A 19 15.30 -19.79 11.58
C ARG A 19 16.00 -19.05 12.72
N PRO A 20 15.84 -19.45 13.99
CA PRO A 20 16.42 -18.73 15.14
C PRO A 20 17.94 -18.53 15.08
N GLU A 21 18.67 -19.43 14.42
CA GLU A 21 20.12 -19.31 14.21
C GLU A 21 20.51 -18.07 13.41
N ASP A 22 19.63 -17.53 12.57
CA ASP A 22 19.88 -16.35 11.74
C ASP A 22 19.68 -15.02 12.51
N ALA A 23 19.29 -15.06 13.79
CA ALA A 23 18.95 -13.85 14.56
C ALA A 23 20.10 -12.83 14.65
N HIS A 24 21.35 -13.29 14.58
CA HIS A 24 22.54 -12.45 14.62
C HIS A 24 22.72 -11.57 13.37
N GLN A 25 22.01 -11.88 12.28
CA GLN A 25 22.04 -11.12 11.03
C GLN A 25 20.95 -10.04 10.98
N LEU A 26 20.06 -10.01 11.98
CA LEU A 26 18.94 -9.08 12.03
C LEU A 26 19.39 -7.69 12.45
N SER A 27 18.92 -6.68 11.72
CA SER A 27 19.09 -5.29 12.12
C SER A 27 18.26 -4.96 13.37
N PRO A 28 18.61 -3.87 14.11
CA PRO A 28 17.80 -3.40 15.24
C PRO A 28 16.33 -3.16 14.90
N TYR A 29 16.07 -2.65 13.69
CA TYR A 29 14.72 -2.45 13.16
C TYR A 29 13.97 -3.80 13.01
N GLU A 30 14.63 -4.82 12.46
CA GLU A 30 14.02 -6.15 12.28
C GLU A 30 13.76 -6.85 13.61
N ILE A 31 14.65 -6.67 14.60
CA ILE A 31 14.43 -7.15 15.97
C ILE A 31 13.23 -6.46 16.61
N ASN A 32 13.10 -5.14 16.49
CA ASN A 32 11.95 -4.40 17.02
C ASN A 32 10.64 -4.88 16.39
N ARG A 33 10.65 -5.07 15.07
CA ARG A 33 9.51 -5.59 14.32
C ARG A 33 9.10 -7.01 14.74
N LEU A 34 10.06 -7.87 15.09
CA LEU A 34 9.76 -9.20 15.61
C LEU A 34 9.03 -9.14 16.97
N ARG A 35 9.32 -8.13 17.80
CA ARG A 35 8.57 -7.91 19.05
C ARG A 35 7.13 -7.49 18.78
N GLU A 36 6.92 -6.66 17.77
CA GLU A 36 5.59 -6.21 17.32
C GLU A 36 4.74 -7.35 16.73
N VAL A 37 5.31 -8.49 16.33
CA VAL A 37 4.51 -9.63 15.84
C VAL A 37 3.46 -10.05 16.88
N ARG A 38 3.70 -9.82 18.18
CA ARG A 38 2.80 -10.22 19.27
C ARG A 38 1.61 -9.28 19.50
N GLU A 39 1.71 -8.00 19.16
CA GLU A 39 0.64 -7.02 19.34
C GLU A 39 0.25 -6.46 17.97
N GLU A 40 -1.03 -6.48 17.61
CA GLU A 40 -1.44 -5.90 16.32
C GLU A 40 -1.10 -4.40 16.29
N PRO A 41 -0.20 -3.95 15.40
CA PRO A 41 0.20 -2.55 15.36
C PRO A 41 -1.00 -1.69 14.95
N ARG A 42 -1.21 -0.57 15.66
CA ARG A 42 -2.32 0.37 15.42
C ARG A 42 -1.84 1.75 15.00
N HIS A 43 -0.67 1.83 14.38
CA HIS A 43 -0.06 3.09 13.99
C HIS A 43 -0.92 3.93 13.03
N ASP A 44 -1.78 3.28 12.24
CA ASP A 44 -2.75 3.93 11.37
C ASP A 44 -3.86 4.64 12.17
N PHE A 45 -4.13 4.21 13.41
CA PHE A 45 -5.14 4.81 14.28
C PHE A 45 -4.59 5.87 15.25
N ASP A 46 -3.28 6.12 15.25
CA ASP A 46 -2.70 7.17 16.07
C ASP A 46 -3.22 8.55 15.65
N ILE A 47 -3.46 9.43 16.63
CA ILE A 47 -3.70 10.84 16.36
C ILE A 47 -2.46 11.45 15.72
N VAL A 48 -2.67 12.37 14.77
CA VAL A 48 -1.56 13.13 14.18
C VAL A 48 -1.44 14.46 14.93
N PRO A 49 -0.38 14.67 15.73
CA PRO A 49 -0.22 15.90 16.49
C PRO A 49 -0.19 17.12 15.56
N GLY A 50 -0.93 18.16 15.93
CA GLY A 50 -1.02 19.40 15.15
C GLY A 50 -1.97 19.34 13.95
N ALA A 51 -2.47 18.18 13.54
CA ALA A 51 -3.49 18.08 12.50
C ALA A 51 -4.87 18.47 13.02
N THR A 52 -5.66 19.15 12.19
CA THR A 52 -7.05 19.56 12.48
C THR A 52 -8.00 19.01 11.43
N LEU A 53 -9.31 19.19 11.63
CA LEU A 53 -10.31 18.76 10.65
C LEU A 53 -10.21 19.52 9.31
N ASP A 54 -9.51 20.66 9.25
CA ASP A 54 -9.31 21.44 8.03
C ASP A 54 -8.24 20.83 7.11
N ASP A 55 -7.39 19.94 7.64
CA ASP A 55 -6.41 19.19 6.86
C ASP A 55 -7.06 18.08 6.01
N PHE A 56 -8.36 17.80 6.19
CA PHE A 56 -9.13 16.97 5.28
C PHE A 56 -9.49 17.73 3.99
N GLU A 57 -9.50 17.01 2.88
CA GLU A 57 -10.03 17.53 1.62
C GLU A 57 -11.57 17.42 1.64
N PRO A 58 -12.31 18.55 1.58
CA PRO A 58 -13.75 18.53 1.79
C PRO A 58 -14.53 17.62 0.83
N THR A 59 -14.09 17.51 -0.43
CA THR A 59 -14.78 16.73 -1.46
C THR A 59 -14.58 15.24 -1.25
N ALA A 60 -13.35 14.81 -1.00
CA ALA A 60 -12.95 13.44 -0.70
C ALA A 60 -13.62 12.98 0.60
N LEU A 61 -13.62 13.83 1.63
CA LEU A 61 -14.27 13.51 2.89
C LEU A 61 -15.79 13.39 2.74
N LYS A 62 -16.43 14.27 1.95
CA LYS A 62 -17.86 14.16 1.64
C LYS A 62 -18.17 12.86 0.90
N ARG A 63 -17.35 12.48 -0.08
CA ARG A 63 -17.51 11.24 -0.86
C ARG A 63 -17.35 9.99 0.03
N LEU A 64 -16.32 9.96 0.87
CA LEU A 64 -16.10 8.90 1.85
C LEU A 64 -17.30 8.75 2.80
N LEU A 65 -17.75 9.85 3.41
CA LEU A 65 -18.91 9.81 4.32
C LEU A 65 -20.21 9.41 3.62
N GLY A 66 -20.40 9.80 2.35
CA GLY A 66 -21.51 9.35 1.52
C GLY A 66 -21.47 7.83 1.34
N ALA A 67 -20.35 7.29 0.86
CA ALA A 67 -20.16 5.86 0.67
C ALA A 67 -20.33 5.05 1.96
N VAL A 68 -19.85 5.57 3.10
CA VAL A 68 -20.08 4.93 4.41
C VAL A 68 -21.56 4.90 4.75
N ARG A 69 -22.28 6.02 4.58
CA ARG A 69 -23.72 6.10 4.87
C ARG A 69 -24.54 5.15 4.01
N ASP A 70 -24.18 5.01 2.73
CA ASP A 70 -24.88 4.10 1.81
C ASP A 70 -24.75 2.62 2.23
N ARG A 71 -23.71 2.28 3.01
CA ARG A 71 -23.48 0.93 3.55
C ARG A 71 -24.09 0.70 4.93
N LEU A 72 -24.50 1.76 5.63
CA LEU A 72 -25.10 1.63 6.96
C LEU A 72 -26.58 1.21 6.83
N THR A 73 -26.95 0.12 7.49
CA THR A 73 -28.36 -0.24 7.71
C THR A 73 -28.98 0.71 8.76
N ARG A 74 -30.27 1.06 8.66
CA ARG A 74 -30.94 1.95 9.66
C ARG A 74 -30.89 1.28 11.06
N PRO A 75 -30.59 2.01 12.17
CA PRO A 75 -30.90 3.41 12.47
C PRO A 75 -29.70 4.38 12.53
N PHE A 76 -28.55 4.06 11.92
CA PHE A 76 -27.34 4.92 11.97
C PHE A 76 -27.40 6.19 11.12
N VAL A 77 -28.57 6.53 10.53
CA VAL A 77 -28.77 7.72 9.68
C VAL A 77 -28.70 9.03 10.48
N PHE A 78 -28.86 8.96 11.81
CA PHE A 78 -28.87 10.14 12.69
C PHE A 78 -27.50 10.53 13.26
N LEU A 79 -26.42 9.81 12.91
CA LEU A 79 -25.09 10.15 13.40
C LEU A 79 -24.66 11.53 12.86
N SER A 80 -24.20 12.38 13.77
CA SER A 80 -23.50 13.61 13.42
C SER A 80 -22.24 13.29 12.62
N ARG A 81 -21.73 14.29 11.90
CA ARG A 81 -20.48 14.15 11.14
C ARG A 81 -19.32 13.69 12.03
N HIS A 82 -19.23 14.18 13.26
CA HIS A 82 -18.16 13.82 14.19
C HIS A 82 -18.28 12.37 14.64
N GLU A 83 -19.48 11.92 15.03
CA GLU A 83 -19.71 10.53 15.43
C GLU A 83 -19.43 9.56 14.28
N LEU A 84 -19.79 9.93 13.05
CA LEU A 84 -19.50 9.11 11.89
C LEU A 84 -17.99 9.01 11.63
N LEU A 85 -17.27 10.13 11.70
CA LEU A 85 -15.81 10.17 11.53
C LEU A 85 -15.06 9.39 12.61
N GLU A 86 -15.51 9.48 13.87
CA GLU A 86 -14.97 8.69 14.97
C GLU A 86 -15.28 7.19 14.79
N GLY A 87 -16.52 6.86 14.40
CA GLY A 87 -16.97 5.48 14.21
C GLY A 87 -16.26 4.74 13.08
N ILE A 88 -15.81 5.46 12.04
CA ILE A 88 -14.96 4.89 10.98
C ILE A 88 -13.46 5.03 11.27
N GLY A 89 -13.10 5.63 12.41
CA GLY A 89 -11.72 5.80 12.86
C GLY A 89 -10.89 6.85 12.09
N ALA A 90 -11.54 7.76 11.37
CA ALA A 90 -10.87 8.86 10.69
C ALA A 90 -10.39 9.96 11.64
N ILE A 91 -11.03 10.10 12.80
CA ILE A 91 -10.67 11.05 13.85
C ILE A 91 -10.74 10.39 15.22
N ARG A 92 -10.06 10.98 16.21
CA ARG A 92 -10.13 10.57 17.63
C ARG A 92 -10.18 11.79 18.56
N PRO A 93 -10.73 11.63 19.77
CA PRO A 93 -10.60 12.62 20.83
C PRO A 93 -9.12 12.85 21.21
N ASP A 94 -8.77 14.12 21.42
CA ASP A 94 -7.51 14.61 21.98
C ASP A 94 -7.86 15.70 23.01
N GLY A 95 -8.16 15.26 24.24
CA GLY A 95 -8.75 16.12 25.27
C GLY A 95 -10.11 16.69 24.85
N ALA A 96 -10.24 18.02 24.81
CA ALA A 96 -11.46 18.71 24.42
C ALA A 96 -11.66 18.83 22.90
N VAL A 97 -10.62 18.54 22.10
CA VAL A 97 -10.68 18.62 20.64
C VAL A 97 -10.70 17.24 20.01
N ARG A 98 -11.01 17.19 18.71
CA ARG A 98 -10.90 15.98 17.90
C ARG A 98 -9.83 16.19 16.84
N ARG A 99 -8.99 15.19 16.63
CA ARG A 99 -7.90 15.23 15.64
C ARG A 99 -8.01 14.12 14.63
N PRO A 100 -7.56 14.35 13.38
CA PRO A 100 -7.37 13.29 12.40
C PRO A 100 -6.47 12.19 12.93
N THR A 101 -6.81 10.95 12.61
CA THR A 101 -5.89 9.83 12.69
C THR A 101 -4.99 9.79 11.46
N LEU A 102 -3.89 9.04 11.53
CA LEU A 102 -3.04 8.81 10.36
C LEU A 102 -3.86 8.20 9.20
N ALA A 103 -4.69 7.21 9.48
CA ALA A 103 -5.55 6.56 8.51
C ALA A 103 -6.55 7.53 7.88
N GLY A 104 -7.15 8.42 8.69
CA GLY A 104 -8.03 9.47 8.21
C GLY A 104 -7.33 10.39 7.20
N LEU A 105 -6.16 10.92 7.57
CA LEU A 105 -5.40 11.78 6.66
C LEU A 105 -4.95 11.05 5.39
N LEU A 106 -4.50 9.80 5.50
CA LEU A 106 -4.09 9.03 4.33
C LEU A 106 -5.28 8.72 3.40
N ALA A 107 -6.48 8.53 3.92
CA ALA A 107 -7.65 8.24 3.09
C ALA A 107 -8.28 9.49 2.44
N ALA A 108 -8.30 10.63 3.14
CA ALA A 108 -9.05 11.82 2.71
C ALA A 108 -8.39 13.17 3.04
N GLY A 109 -7.11 13.18 3.43
CA GLY A 109 -6.35 14.39 3.74
C GLY A 109 -5.89 15.15 2.49
N ARG A 110 -5.73 16.47 2.60
CA ARG A 110 -5.24 17.31 1.50
C ARG A 110 -3.78 17.04 1.16
N LYS A 111 -2.93 16.98 2.20
CA LYS A 111 -1.49 16.76 2.09
C LYS A 111 -0.94 16.14 3.37
N PRO A 112 -1.15 14.84 3.59
CA PRO A 112 -0.60 14.11 4.75
C PRO A 112 0.91 14.32 4.93
N GLN A 113 1.61 14.57 3.83
CA GLN A 113 3.05 14.79 3.77
C GLN A 113 3.51 16.07 4.46
N ARG A 114 2.60 16.99 4.81
CA ARG A 114 2.89 18.11 5.72
C ARG A 114 3.34 17.61 7.10
N PHE A 115 2.74 16.52 7.57
CA PHE A 115 3.05 15.90 8.86
C PHE A 115 4.08 14.79 8.72
N PHE A 116 4.05 14.07 7.59
CA PHE A 116 4.95 12.94 7.33
C PHE A 116 5.54 13.00 5.90
N PRO A 117 6.63 13.76 5.68
CA PRO A 117 7.14 14.06 4.34
C PRO A 117 7.41 12.84 3.45
N SER A 118 7.82 11.71 4.05
CA SER A 118 8.16 10.49 3.30
C SER A 118 6.98 9.52 3.12
N LEU A 119 5.77 9.84 3.60
CA LEU A 119 4.56 9.06 3.29
C LEU A 119 4.05 9.40 1.89
N GLN A 120 4.84 9.01 0.90
CA GLN A 120 4.63 9.31 -0.51
C GLN A 120 5.02 8.13 -1.38
N ILE A 121 4.71 8.21 -2.67
CA ILE A 121 5.33 7.35 -3.68
C ILE A 121 6.45 8.13 -4.36
N VAL A 122 7.64 7.54 -4.46
CA VAL A 122 8.73 8.04 -5.31
C VAL A 122 8.76 7.19 -6.57
N PHE A 123 8.37 7.78 -7.70
CA PHE A 123 8.44 7.16 -9.02
C PHE A 123 9.76 7.50 -9.68
N THR A 124 10.53 6.50 -10.12
CA THR A 124 11.78 6.69 -10.86
C THR A 124 11.77 5.89 -12.15
N ARG A 125 12.09 6.57 -13.26
CA ARG A 125 12.32 5.95 -14.56
C ARG A 125 13.84 5.81 -14.77
N TRP A 126 14.26 4.61 -15.12
CA TRP A 126 15.66 4.21 -15.27
C TRP A 126 15.95 3.75 -16.70
N ALA A 127 16.93 4.30 -17.41
CA ALA A 127 17.43 3.72 -18.65
C ALA A 127 18.33 2.53 -18.33
N GLY A 128 18.08 1.37 -18.92
CA GLY A 128 18.80 0.13 -18.64
C GLY A 128 18.16 -0.73 -17.54
N THR A 129 18.95 -1.70 -17.08
CA THR A 129 18.61 -2.65 -16.00
C THR A 129 19.51 -2.38 -14.79
N PRO A 130 19.10 -2.74 -13.56
CA PRO A 130 19.88 -2.38 -12.37
C PRO A 130 21.28 -2.97 -12.39
N GLY A 131 22.24 -2.20 -11.87
CA GLY A 131 23.68 -2.40 -12.05
C GLY A 131 24.26 -1.26 -12.89
N ASP A 132 23.77 -1.13 -14.13
CA ASP A 132 24.25 -0.15 -15.10
C ASP A 132 23.20 0.93 -15.45
N ALA A 133 22.08 0.96 -14.73
CA ALA A 133 20.95 1.82 -15.03
C ALA A 133 21.24 3.31 -14.75
N GLU A 134 20.92 4.16 -15.72
CA GLU A 134 20.96 5.62 -15.57
C GLU A 134 19.59 6.17 -15.15
N ARG A 135 19.58 7.04 -14.14
CA ARG A 135 18.34 7.66 -13.67
C ARG A 135 17.89 8.76 -14.63
N LEU A 136 16.84 8.50 -15.40
CA LEU A 136 16.29 9.48 -16.34
C LEU A 136 15.45 10.56 -15.64
N ARG A 137 14.58 10.14 -14.71
CA ARG A 137 13.65 11.04 -14.03
C ARG A 137 13.17 10.45 -12.71
N THR A 138 13.00 11.31 -11.71
CA THR A 138 12.32 11.00 -10.45
C THR A 138 11.16 11.97 -10.25
N LYS A 139 10.03 11.48 -9.76
CA LYS A 139 8.88 12.29 -9.34
C LYS A 139 8.37 11.81 -7.98
N GLU A 140 8.15 12.75 -7.09
CA GLU A 140 7.49 12.52 -5.81
C GLU A 140 5.98 12.72 -5.99
N LEU A 141 5.19 11.72 -5.59
CA LEU A 141 3.75 11.70 -5.70
C LEU A 141 3.16 11.81 -4.30
N THR A 142 2.45 12.90 -4.04
CA THR A 142 1.96 13.31 -2.71
C THR A 142 0.45 13.55 -2.74
N GLY A 143 -0.20 13.58 -1.58
CA GLY A 143 -1.65 13.68 -1.45
C GLY A 143 -2.21 12.56 -0.59
N SER A 144 -3.54 12.39 -0.60
CA SER A 144 -4.16 11.19 -0.05
C SER A 144 -3.79 9.95 -0.88
N ILE A 145 -4.01 8.75 -0.35
CA ILE A 145 -3.78 7.50 -1.07
C ILE A 145 -4.54 7.45 -2.40
N PRO A 146 -5.85 7.79 -2.48
CA PRO A 146 -6.55 7.89 -3.75
C PRO A 146 -5.85 8.81 -4.77
N ASP A 147 -5.40 9.99 -4.33
CA ASP A 147 -4.73 10.96 -5.21
C ASP A 147 -3.40 10.41 -5.72
N ILE A 148 -2.57 9.87 -4.82
CA ILE A 148 -1.26 9.29 -5.16
C ILE A 148 -1.41 8.08 -6.10
N LEU A 149 -2.45 7.26 -5.91
CA LEU A 149 -2.74 6.13 -6.81
C LEU A 149 -3.06 6.62 -8.23
N LEU A 150 -3.91 7.65 -8.36
CA LEU A 150 -4.24 8.24 -9.68
C LEU A 150 -3.00 8.84 -10.34
N ASP A 151 -2.23 9.63 -9.59
CA ASP A 151 -0.98 10.22 -10.07
C ASP A 151 0.04 9.15 -10.50
N ALA A 152 0.13 8.04 -9.76
CA ALA A 152 1.01 6.93 -10.09
C ALA A 152 0.58 6.25 -11.40
N LEU A 153 -0.72 6.03 -11.61
CA LEU A 153 -1.23 5.48 -12.88
C LEU A 153 -0.95 6.41 -14.06
N ASP A 154 -1.04 7.72 -13.86
CA ASP A 154 -0.70 8.68 -14.91
C ASP A 154 0.81 8.70 -15.19
N GLN A 155 1.66 8.59 -14.16
CA GLN A 155 3.10 8.39 -14.38
C GLN A 155 3.40 7.08 -15.12
N MET A 156 2.69 5.99 -14.79
CA MET A 156 2.84 4.72 -15.50
C MET A 156 2.52 4.89 -16.98
N ARG A 157 1.36 5.49 -17.31
CA ARG A 157 0.93 5.74 -18.71
C ARG A 157 1.92 6.59 -19.50
N LEU A 158 2.49 7.61 -18.87
CA LEU A 158 3.46 8.50 -19.51
C LEU A 158 4.83 7.84 -19.77
N ASN A 159 5.15 6.75 -19.10
CA ASN A 159 6.48 6.12 -19.16
C ASN A 159 6.47 4.69 -19.74
N MET A 160 5.30 4.06 -19.86
CA MET A 160 5.16 2.74 -20.48
C MET A 160 4.86 2.84 -21.97
N ARG A 161 5.24 1.83 -22.76
CA ARG A 161 4.79 1.74 -24.15
C ARG A 161 3.38 1.20 -24.20
N GLU A 162 2.60 1.71 -25.14
CA GLU A 162 1.26 1.21 -25.45
C GLU A 162 1.08 1.11 -26.98
N PRO A 163 1.80 0.19 -27.65
CA PRO A 163 1.62 -0.04 -29.07
C PRO A 163 0.20 -0.52 -29.38
N ALA A 164 -0.33 -0.03 -30.50
CA ALA A 164 -1.59 -0.47 -31.06
C ALA A 164 -1.33 -1.46 -32.20
N ILE A 165 -1.91 -2.65 -32.11
CA ILE A 165 -1.94 -3.62 -33.22
C ILE A 165 -3.33 -3.55 -33.86
N ILE A 166 -3.37 -3.49 -35.18
CA ILE A 166 -4.60 -3.50 -35.97
C ILE A 166 -4.73 -4.89 -36.60
N THR A 167 -5.77 -5.62 -36.22
CA THR A 167 -6.12 -6.92 -36.79
C THR A 167 -7.46 -6.79 -37.50
N GLY A 168 -7.44 -6.71 -38.84
CA GLY A 168 -8.63 -6.38 -39.64
C GLY A 168 -9.13 -4.96 -39.33
N ALA A 169 -10.38 -4.83 -38.86
CA ALA A 169 -10.98 -3.54 -38.45
C ALA A 169 -10.79 -3.21 -36.96
N LEU A 170 -10.22 -4.11 -36.17
CA LEU A 170 -10.08 -3.96 -34.72
C LEU A 170 -8.69 -3.44 -34.37
N ARG A 171 -8.63 -2.26 -33.77
CA ARG A 171 -7.42 -1.71 -33.13
C ARG A 171 -7.40 -2.11 -31.66
N ARG A 172 -6.35 -2.81 -31.22
CA ARG A 172 -6.15 -3.18 -29.82
C ARG A 172 -4.81 -2.65 -29.31
N ASN A 173 -4.86 -1.99 -28.16
CA ASN A 173 -3.67 -1.50 -27.47
C ASN A 173 -3.11 -2.58 -26.55
N TYR A 174 -1.79 -2.67 -26.49
CA TYR A 174 -1.07 -3.63 -25.66
C TYR A 174 -0.06 -2.92 -24.78
N PRO A 175 -0.48 -2.40 -23.60
CA PRO A 175 0.43 -1.75 -22.69
C PRO A 175 1.49 -2.73 -22.17
N ASP A 176 2.67 -2.19 -21.86
CA ASP A 176 3.78 -2.96 -21.27
C ASP A 176 3.39 -3.62 -19.94
N TYR A 177 2.44 -3.03 -19.20
CA TYR A 177 1.96 -3.49 -17.89
C TYR A 177 0.43 -3.39 -17.78
N SER A 178 -0.19 -4.30 -17.02
CA SER A 178 -1.63 -4.23 -16.72
C SER A 178 -1.90 -3.08 -15.74
N THR A 179 -2.70 -2.10 -16.16
CA THR A 179 -3.10 -0.97 -15.28
C THR A 179 -3.83 -1.47 -14.04
N LYS A 180 -4.69 -2.49 -14.17
CA LYS A 180 -5.44 -3.07 -13.05
C LYS A 180 -4.51 -3.79 -12.07
N ALA A 181 -3.58 -4.61 -12.57
CA ALA A 181 -2.66 -5.35 -11.71
C ALA A 181 -1.68 -4.41 -10.97
N VAL A 182 -1.19 -3.37 -11.66
CA VAL A 182 -0.31 -2.37 -11.04
C VAL A 182 -1.06 -1.55 -9.98
N LEU A 183 -2.29 -1.11 -10.27
CA LEU A 183 -3.13 -0.41 -9.29
C LEU A 183 -3.30 -1.24 -8.02
N GLU A 184 -3.66 -2.52 -8.16
CA GLU A 184 -3.84 -3.42 -7.03
C GLU A 184 -2.53 -3.62 -6.24
N ALA A 185 -1.39 -3.76 -6.91
CA ALA A 185 -0.09 -3.86 -6.23
C ALA A 185 0.28 -2.57 -5.48
N LEU A 186 0.00 -1.39 -6.04
CA LEU A 186 0.22 -0.10 -5.38
C LEU A 186 -0.71 0.11 -4.19
N THR A 187 -1.99 -0.24 -4.33
CA THR A 187 -2.95 -0.23 -3.23
C THR A 187 -2.46 -1.13 -2.11
N ASN A 188 -2.04 -2.36 -2.40
CA ASN A 188 -1.49 -3.28 -1.40
C ASN A 188 -0.22 -2.72 -0.75
N ALA A 189 0.69 -2.12 -1.51
CA ALA A 189 1.91 -1.49 -1.02
C ALA A 189 1.64 -0.34 -0.04
N LEU A 190 0.60 0.47 -0.27
CA LEU A 190 0.20 1.57 0.62
C LEU A 190 -0.67 1.10 1.80
N GLN A 191 -1.58 0.16 1.57
CA GLN A 191 -2.47 -0.41 2.57
C GLN A 191 -1.70 -1.22 3.62
N HIS A 192 -0.71 -2.01 3.20
CA HIS A 192 0.03 -2.91 4.10
C HIS A 192 1.39 -2.36 4.53
N ARG A 193 1.72 -1.13 4.12
CA ARG A 193 2.93 -0.40 4.49
C ARG A 193 3.12 -0.39 6.00
N ASP A 194 4.37 -0.50 6.45
CA ASP A 194 4.71 -0.24 7.83
C ASP A 194 4.67 1.26 8.17
N TYR A 195 3.71 1.67 8.98
CA TYR A 195 3.53 3.04 9.47
C TYR A 195 4.09 3.29 10.88
N SER A 196 4.95 2.40 11.39
CA SER A 196 5.74 2.64 12.61
C SER A 196 6.62 3.90 12.49
N ALA A 197 7.05 4.46 13.62
CA ALA A 197 7.85 5.69 13.65
C ALA A 197 9.17 5.53 12.87
N GLU A 198 9.77 4.35 12.96
CA GLU A 198 11.02 3.94 12.33
C GLU A 198 10.88 3.84 10.80
N SER A 199 9.69 3.44 10.31
CA SER A 199 9.42 3.27 8.89
C SER A 199 8.82 4.50 8.21
N ARG A 200 8.26 5.46 8.96
CA ARG A 200 7.63 6.68 8.40
C ARG A 200 8.58 7.53 7.53
N GLY A 201 9.91 7.40 7.70
CA GLY A 201 10.93 8.06 6.87
C GLY A 201 11.21 7.41 5.51
N MET A 202 10.61 6.25 5.20
CA MET A 202 10.88 5.49 3.97
C MET A 202 9.68 5.55 3.01
N PRO A 203 9.83 6.03 1.77
CA PRO A 203 8.71 6.07 0.83
C PRO A 203 8.41 4.70 0.24
N VAL A 204 7.21 4.53 -0.30
CA VAL A 204 6.96 3.48 -1.31
C VAL A 204 7.65 3.92 -2.60
N ARG A 205 8.29 2.99 -3.31
CA ARG A 205 8.99 3.30 -4.56
C ARG A 205 8.40 2.55 -5.73
N ILE A 206 8.36 3.22 -6.87
CA ILE A 206 8.09 2.63 -8.17
C ILE A 206 9.35 2.84 -9.02
N ASP A 207 10.06 1.77 -9.33
CA ASP A 207 11.26 1.79 -10.16
C ASP A 207 10.96 1.12 -11.50
N MET A 208 10.87 1.92 -12.57
CA MET A 208 10.58 1.46 -13.93
C MET A 208 11.88 1.37 -14.74
N TYR A 209 12.37 0.14 -14.91
CA TYR A 209 13.51 -0.21 -15.75
C TYR A 209 13.07 -0.55 -17.17
N ASP A 210 14.02 -0.79 -18.06
CA ASP A 210 13.71 -1.15 -19.44
C ASP A 210 13.07 -2.53 -19.59
N ASP A 211 13.30 -3.45 -18.65
CA ASP A 211 12.86 -4.84 -18.64
C ASP A 211 11.72 -5.14 -17.66
N ARG A 212 11.48 -4.27 -16.66
CA ARG A 212 10.49 -4.52 -15.59
C ARG A 212 10.13 -3.26 -14.79
N LEU A 213 9.03 -3.40 -14.05
CA LEU A 213 8.60 -2.45 -13.03
C LEU A 213 8.77 -3.11 -11.65
N GLU A 214 9.40 -2.42 -10.71
CA GLU A 214 9.48 -2.83 -9.31
C GLU A 214 8.69 -1.87 -8.43
N ILE A 215 7.78 -2.41 -7.62
CA ILE A 215 7.07 -1.68 -6.56
C ILE A 215 7.61 -2.18 -5.23
N SER A 216 8.19 -1.29 -4.43
CA SER A 216 8.73 -1.63 -3.11
C SER A 216 8.08 -0.81 -1.99
N SER A 217 7.77 -1.47 -0.88
CA SER A 217 7.13 -0.85 0.29
C SER A 217 7.84 -1.23 1.59
N PRO A 218 8.02 -0.27 2.52
CA PRO A 218 8.52 -0.56 3.86
C PRO A 218 7.66 -1.59 4.59
N GLY A 219 8.34 -2.53 5.24
CA GLY A 219 7.77 -3.65 5.96
C GLY A 219 7.62 -4.90 5.10
N GLY A 220 7.97 -6.04 5.68
CA GLY A 220 7.62 -7.37 5.18
C GLY A 220 6.28 -7.93 5.66
N PRO A 221 6.04 -9.23 5.43
CA PRO A 221 4.84 -9.95 5.88
C PRO A 221 4.62 -9.81 7.38
N LEU A 222 3.35 -9.74 7.80
CA LEU A 222 2.99 -9.59 9.21
C LEU A 222 3.06 -10.92 9.98
N ARG A 223 2.64 -12.05 9.35
CA ARG A 223 2.78 -13.42 9.87
C ARG A 223 2.88 -14.43 8.71
N GLY A 224 3.39 -15.65 8.94
CA GLY A 224 3.21 -16.79 8.03
C GLY A 224 4.08 -16.83 6.77
N GLY A 225 5.34 -16.40 6.84
CA GLY A 225 6.34 -16.68 5.79
C GLY A 225 6.06 -16.08 4.40
N GLY A 226 5.19 -15.06 4.29
CA GLY A 226 4.93 -14.38 3.02
C GLY A 226 3.45 -14.12 2.73
N LEU A 227 2.99 -14.67 1.59
CA LEU A 227 1.63 -14.55 1.06
C LEU A 227 0.65 -15.57 1.65
N GLY A 228 1.11 -16.38 2.60
CA GLY A 228 0.33 -17.43 3.23
C GLY A 228 -0.80 -16.89 4.10
N MET A 229 -1.85 -17.69 4.25
CA MET A 229 -2.82 -17.51 5.33
C MET A 229 -2.20 -18.10 6.61
N VAL A 230 -2.41 -17.45 7.74
CA VAL A 230 -2.17 -18.04 9.06
C VAL A 230 -3.53 -18.46 9.61
N ASP A 231 -3.72 -19.75 9.85
CA ASP A 231 -5.01 -20.31 10.30
C ASP A 231 -6.20 -19.94 9.40
N GLY A 232 -5.97 -19.83 8.09
CA GLY A 232 -7.00 -19.43 7.11
C GLY A 232 -7.29 -17.91 7.07
N ILE A 233 -6.63 -17.11 7.90
CA ILE A 233 -6.82 -15.65 8.00
C ILE A 233 -5.57 -14.92 7.49
N ARG A 234 -5.79 -13.83 6.75
CA ARG A 234 -4.72 -12.89 6.37
C ARG A 234 -4.67 -11.76 7.38
N PRO A 235 -3.62 -11.62 8.19
CA PRO A 235 -3.56 -10.55 9.18
C PRO A 235 -3.40 -9.20 8.49
N ILE A 236 -4.24 -8.23 8.85
CA ILE A 236 -4.27 -6.89 8.27
C ILE A 236 -3.50 -5.94 9.19
N ARG A 237 -2.38 -5.38 8.71
CA ARG A 237 -1.54 -4.44 9.48
C ARG A 237 -2.26 -3.15 9.86
N ASN A 238 -2.96 -2.54 8.91
CA ASN A 238 -3.55 -1.21 9.08
C ASN A 238 -5.08 -1.31 8.95
N GLN A 239 -5.73 -1.86 9.98
CA GLN A 239 -7.16 -2.20 9.93
C GLN A 239 -8.07 -0.98 9.69
N TYR A 240 -7.76 0.16 10.33
CA TYR A 240 -8.54 1.38 10.18
C TYR A 240 -8.32 1.98 8.80
N LEU A 241 -7.08 1.99 8.31
CA LEU A 241 -6.78 2.44 6.96
C LEU A 241 -7.48 1.56 5.91
N THR A 242 -7.38 0.24 6.02
CA THR A 242 -8.06 -0.69 5.10
C THR A 242 -9.56 -0.44 5.09
N ARG A 243 -10.20 -0.27 6.26
CA ARG A 243 -11.64 0.01 6.35
C ARG A 243 -12.03 1.34 5.71
N LEU A 244 -11.22 2.38 5.89
CA LEU A 244 -11.44 3.69 5.27
C LEU A 244 -11.28 3.60 3.75
N LEU A 245 -10.21 2.97 3.26
CA LEU A 245 -9.97 2.81 1.82
C LEU A 245 -11.02 1.93 1.15
N ALA A 246 -11.52 0.90 1.84
CA ALA A 246 -12.63 0.08 1.36
C ALA A 246 -13.91 0.89 1.18
N SER A 247 -14.05 2.04 1.84
CA SER A 247 -15.18 2.97 1.71
C SER A 247 -14.82 4.24 0.94
N THR A 248 -13.58 4.37 0.44
CA THR A 248 -13.10 5.55 -0.27
C THR A 248 -13.29 5.36 -1.77
N PRO A 249 -14.13 6.15 -2.45
CA PRO A 249 -14.38 5.95 -3.88
C PRO A 249 -13.13 6.19 -4.74
N LEU A 250 -12.88 5.29 -5.69
CA LEU A 250 -11.78 5.39 -6.66
C LEU A 250 -12.21 4.78 -8.00
N MET A 251 -12.06 5.52 -9.10
CA MET A 251 -12.29 5.05 -10.48
C MET A 251 -13.60 4.25 -10.71
N GLY A 252 -14.72 4.69 -10.11
CA GLY A 252 -16.03 4.03 -10.25
C GLY A 252 -16.27 2.85 -9.30
N GLY A 253 -15.27 2.48 -8.49
CA GLY A 253 -15.38 1.54 -7.38
C GLY A 253 -14.84 2.16 -6.09
N PHE A 254 -14.10 1.37 -5.31
CA PHE A 254 -13.46 1.79 -4.07
C PHE A 254 -11.94 1.58 -4.17
N ALA A 255 -11.17 2.32 -3.37
CA ALA A 255 -9.71 2.24 -3.39
C ALA A 255 -9.20 0.83 -3.01
N VAL A 256 -9.95 0.12 -2.17
CA VAL A 256 -9.72 -1.27 -1.80
C VAL A 256 -11.00 -2.05 -2.02
N GLU A 257 -10.92 -3.18 -2.71
CA GLU A 257 -12.03 -4.13 -2.80
C GLU A 257 -12.00 -5.07 -1.58
N ASP A 258 -13.14 -5.27 -0.93
CA ASP A 258 -13.30 -6.06 0.30
C ASP A 258 -13.25 -7.58 0.04
N ARG A 259 -12.26 -8.03 -0.72
CA ARG A 259 -12.12 -9.42 -1.15
C ARG A 259 -11.01 -10.16 -0.42
N GLY A 260 -10.02 -9.50 0.20
CA GLY A 260 -8.93 -10.22 0.87
C GLY A 260 -8.06 -11.09 -0.07
N TRP A 261 -8.19 -10.89 -1.38
CA TRP A 261 -7.54 -11.67 -2.45
C TRP A 261 -6.68 -10.80 -3.38
N GLY A 262 -6.06 -9.72 -2.90
CA GLY A 262 -5.39 -8.73 -3.77
C GLY A 262 -4.42 -9.35 -4.79
N PHE A 263 -3.65 -10.37 -4.39
CA PHE A 263 -2.79 -11.11 -5.33
C PHE A 263 -3.53 -11.99 -6.34
N ALA A 264 -4.71 -12.51 -6.01
CA ALA A 264 -5.54 -13.22 -6.98
C ALA A 264 -6.08 -12.23 -8.03
N ALA A 265 -6.46 -11.02 -7.62
CA ALA A 265 -6.89 -9.96 -8.55
C ALA A 265 -5.72 -9.51 -9.46
N ILE A 266 -4.50 -9.45 -8.94
CA ILE A 266 -3.28 -9.24 -9.74
C ILE A 266 -3.13 -10.37 -10.77
N ARG A 267 -3.20 -11.63 -10.34
CA ARG A 267 -3.04 -12.79 -11.24
C ARG A 267 -4.11 -12.79 -12.34
N GLU A 268 -5.38 -12.67 -11.97
CA GLU A 268 -6.51 -12.62 -12.91
C GLU A 268 -6.35 -11.48 -13.93
N ALA A 269 -5.90 -10.30 -13.49
CA ALA A 269 -5.65 -9.17 -14.38
C ALA A 269 -4.49 -9.43 -15.37
N LEU A 270 -3.41 -10.06 -14.91
CA LEU A 270 -2.27 -10.41 -15.76
C LEU A 270 -2.63 -11.50 -16.76
N GLU A 271 -3.34 -12.54 -16.33
CA GLU A 271 -3.85 -13.62 -17.20
C GLU A 271 -4.75 -13.05 -18.30
N LYS A 272 -5.70 -12.18 -17.93
CA LYS A 272 -6.61 -11.51 -18.87
C LYS A 272 -5.89 -10.64 -19.90
N ASP A 273 -4.81 -9.98 -19.50
CA ASP A 273 -4.01 -9.10 -20.36
C ASP A 273 -2.90 -9.86 -21.10
N GLY A 274 -2.76 -11.17 -20.90
CA GLY A 274 -1.71 -12.01 -21.48
C GLY A 274 -0.31 -11.55 -21.07
N LEU A 275 -0.13 -11.19 -19.80
CA LEU A 275 1.13 -10.71 -19.22
C LEU A 275 1.75 -11.76 -18.30
N PRO A 276 3.10 -11.78 -18.18
CA PRO A 276 3.78 -12.68 -17.25
C PRO A 276 3.35 -12.46 -15.79
N GLU A 277 3.42 -13.52 -14.99
CA GLU A 277 3.19 -13.41 -13.54
C GLU A 277 4.23 -12.49 -12.87
N VAL A 278 3.80 -11.86 -11.77
CA VAL A 278 4.70 -11.07 -10.92
C VAL A 278 5.66 -11.95 -10.13
N ARG A 279 6.87 -11.44 -9.89
CA ARG A 279 7.81 -12.03 -8.93
C ARG A 279 7.74 -11.26 -7.62
N ILE A 280 7.70 -11.98 -6.50
CA ILE A 280 7.58 -11.38 -5.17
C ILE A 280 8.84 -11.70 -4.38
N ARG A 281 9.47 -10.66 -3.83
CA ARG A 281 10.60 -10.76 -2.90
C ARG A 281 10.26 -10.01 -1.64
N HIS A 282 10.58 -10.59 -0.49
CA HIS A 282 10.33 -9.93 0.78
C HIS A 282 11.41 -10.29 1.80
N SER A 283 11.61 -9.39 2.75
CA SER A 283 12.39 -9.61 3.98
C SER A 283 11.53 -9.19 5.16
N LEU A 284 12.11 -9.06 6.36
CA LEU A 284 11.41 -8.37 7.44
C LEU A 284 11.24 -6.87 7.15
N ALA A 285 12.19 -6.24 6.50
CA ALA A 285 12.16 -4.78 6.33
C ALA A 285 11.48 -4.30 5.05
N ASN A 286 11.30 -5.14 4.05
CA ASN A 286 10.85 -4.70 2.73
C ASN A 286 9.98 -5.75 2.04
N PHE A 287 9.05 -5.28 1.22
CA PHE A 287 8.25 -6.11 0.33
C PHE A 287 8.33 -5.54 -1.08
N VAL A 288 8.65 -6.38 -2.06
CA VAL A 288 8.88 -5.99 -3.46
C VAL A 288 8.04 -6.86 -4.39
N VAL A 289 7.24 -6.22 -5.23
CA VAL A 289 6.51 -6.85 -6.35
C VAL A 289 7.17 -6.41 -7.65
N THR A 290 7.61 -7.36 -8.44
CA THR A 290 8.27 -7.12 -9.73
C THR A 290 7.35 -7.58 -10.85
N PHE A 291 6.98 -6.67 -11.75
CA PHE A 291 6.23 -6.95 -12.96
C PHE A 291 7.22 -7.07 -14.13
N PRO A 292 7.40 -8.26 -14.72
CA PRO A 292 8.13 -8.38 -15.97
C PRO A 292 7.42 -7.56 -17.05
N LYS A 293 8.19 -6.89 -17.91
CA LYS A 293 7.64 -6.18 -19.04
C LYS A 293 7.01 -7.16 -20.04
N ARG A 294 5.95 -6.71 -20.73
CA ARG A 294 5.36 -7.47 -21.84
C ARG A 294 6.44 -8.00 -22.80
N PRO A 295 6.50 -9.32 -23.05
CA PRO A 295 7.40 -9.86 -24.06
C PRO A 295 6.92 -9.49 -25.47
N TRP A 296 7.87 -9.29 -26.37
CA TRP A 296 7.63 -9.00 -27.78
C TRP A 296 8.35 -10.05 -28.66
N PRO A 297 7.74 -10.53 -29.76
CA PRO A 297 6.43 -10.18 -30.29
C PRO A 297 5.27 -10.69 -29.41
N ILE A 298 4.08 -10.10 -29.56
CA ILE A 298 2.87 -10.61 -28.88
C ILE A 298 2.50 -11.93 -29.54
N ALA A 299 2.44 -12.99 -28.74
CA ALA A 299 2.00 -14.32 -29.14
C ALA A 299 0.47 -14.39 -29.30
#